data_AF-A0A939KUR1-F1
#
_entry.id   AF-A0A939KUR1-F1
#
_cell.length_a   1.000
_cell.length_b   1.000
_cell.length_c   1.000
_cell.angle_alpha   90.00
_cell.angle_beta   90.00
_cell.angle_gamma   90.00
#
_symmetry.space_group_name_H-M   'P 1'
#
loop_
_entity.id
_entity.type
_entity.pdbx_description
1 polymer ?
#
loop_
_entity_poly.entity_id
_entity_poly.type
_entity_poly.pdbx_seq_one_letter_code
_entity_poly.pdbx_strand_id
1 'polypeptide(L)' 'MDEPHIEVKAWKTKKIDSTKAKAIRNKGTVIGIVTAGGITKPAKDVFDAADIAWVENFPENMLSNNEDREKKSC' A
#
# COMPACT_ATOMS: atom_id res chain seq x y z
N MET A 1 19.02 6.02 -2.35
CA MET A 1 17.98 5.19 -2.98
C MET A 1 17.16 4.66 -1.84
N ASP A 2 15.87 4.96 -1.80
CA ASP A 2 14.99 4.42 -0.76
C ASP A 2 14.85 2.91 -0.94
N GLU A 3 14.80 2.17 0.17
CA GLU A 3 14.71 0.72 0.15
C GLU A 3 13.32 0.25 -0.29
N PRO A 4 13.23 -0.91 -0.99
CA PRO A 4 11.96 -1.49 -1.37
C PRO A 4 11.14 -1.83 -0.12
N HIS A 5 9.90 -1.32 -0.03
CA HIS A 5 9.05 -1.47 1.14
C HIS A 5 7.59 -1.76 0.79
N ILE A 6 6.85 -2.24 1.79
CA ILE A 6 5.41 -2.47 1.72
C ILE A 6 4.70 -1.27 2.32
N GLU A 7 3.81 -0.65 1.56
CA GLU A 7 3.01 0.48 2.04
C GLU A 7 1.67 -0.03 2.59
N VAL A 8 1.44 0.23 3.88
CA VAL A 8 0.21 -0.12 4.57
C VAL A 8 -0.70 1.12 4.63
N LYS A 9 -1.96 0.99 4.20
CA LYS A 9 -2.97 2.05 4.24
C LYS A 9 -4.26 1.57 4.90
N ALA A 10 -4.53 2.00 6.12
CA ALA A 10 -5.76 1.66 6.84
C ALA A 10 -7.00 2.46 6.38
N TRP A 11 -7.26 2.56 5.07
CA TRP A 11 -8.39 3.34 4.55
C TRP A 11 -9.71 2.56 4.54
N LYS A 12 -10.45 2.52 5.65
CA LYS A 12 -11.75 1.81 5.75
C LYS A 12 -12.74 2.05 4.60
N THR A 13 -12.93 3.33 4.26
CA THR A 13 -14.02 3.76 3.38
C THR A 13 -13.54 4.24 2.01
N LYS A 14 -12.23 4.46 1.85
CA LYS A 14 -11.66 4.96 0.61
C LYS A 14 -11.08 3.81 -0.20
N LYS A 15 -11.43 3.79 -1.48
CA LYS A 15 -10.83 2.86 -2.43
C LYS A 15 -9.57 3.46 -3.03
N ILE A 16 -8.57 2.62 -3.28
CA ILE A 16 -7.41 3.02 -4.08
C ILE A 16 -7.85 3.05 -5.55
N ASP A 17 -7.83 4.26 -6.13
CA ASP A 17 -8.09 4.49 -7.55
C ASP A 17 -6.80 4.41 -8.38
N SER A 18 -6.96 4.41 -9.71
CA SER A 18 -5.83 4.33 -10.65
C SER A 18 -4.86 5.51 -10.54
N THR A 19 -5.33 6.70 -10.16
CA THR A 19 -4.48 7.89 -10.02
C THR A 19 -3.52 7.68 -8.86
N LYS A 20 -4.03 7.15 -7.74
CA LYS A 20 -3.22 6.86 -6.58
C LYS A 20 -2.30 5.66 -6.80
N ALA A 21 -2.76 4.63 -7.50
CA ALA A 21 -1.92 3.50 -7.89
C ALA A 21 -0.74 3.94 -8.77
N LYS A 22 -0.97 4.85 -9.72
CA LYS A 22 0.11 5.45 -10.53
C LYS A 22 1.08 6.26 -9.68
N ALA A 23 0.58 7.05 -8.73
CA ALA A 23 1.45 7.80 -7.82
C ALA A 23 2.33 6.87 -6.96
N ILE A 24 1.78 5.76 -6.46
CA ILE A 24 2.51 4.73 -5.71
C ILE A 24 3.58 4.09 -6.61
N ARG A 25 3.21 3.64 -7.81
CA ARG A 25 4.15 3.08 -8.79
C ARG A 25 5.30 4.04 -9.10
N ASN A 26 4.99 5.32 -9.28
CA ASN A 26 5.98 6.34 -9.62
C ASN A 26 7.02 6.58 -8.52
N LYS A 27 6.76 6.17 -7.27
CA LYS A 27 7.77 6.20 -6.21
C LYS A 27 8.91 5.23 -6.50
N GLY A 28 8.65 4.13 -7.22
CA GLY A 28 9.65 3.13 -7.61
C GLY A 28 10.18 2.25 -6.47
N THR A 29 9.71 2.46 -5.24
CA THR A 29 10.22 1.82 -4.02
C THR A 29 9.18 0.95 -3.34
N VAL A 30 7.94 0.97 -3.82
CA VAL A 30 6.85 0.22 -3.20
C VAL A 30 6.70 -1.11 -3.92
N ILE A 31 6.89 -2.21 -3.19
CA ILE A 31 6.78 -3.58 -3.71
C ILE A 31 5.48 -4.27 -3.29
N GLY A 32 4.74 -3.68 -2.35
CA GLY A 32 3.48 -4.23 -1.89
C GLY A 32 2.55 -3.18 -1.28
N ILE A 33 1.23 -3.37 -1.45
CA ILE A 33 0.18 -2.55 -0.87
C ILE A 33 -0.75 -3.41 -0.02
N VAL A 34 -0.93 -3.04 1.24
CA VAL A 34 -1.95 -3.64 2.12
C VAL A 34 -2.94 -2.55 2.52
N THR A 35 -4.22 -2.78 2.25
CA THR A 35 -5.27 -1.81 2.62
C THR A 35 -6.49 -2.48 3.26
N ALA A 36 -7.05 -1.81 4.26
CA ALA A 36 -8.35 -2.16 4.83
C ALA A 36 -9.53 -1.78 3.94
N GLY A 37 -9.31 -0.83 3.02
CA GLY A 37 -10.29 -0.45 2.02
C GLY A 37 -10.27 -1.37 0.81
N GLY A 38 -11.06 -0.99 -0.20
CA GLY A 38 -11.05 -1.65 -1.50
C GLY A 38 -9.96 -1.10 -2.42
N ILE A 39 -9.62 -1.87 -3.45
CA ILE A 39 -8.80 -1.43 -4.58
C ILE A 39 -9.67 -1.53 -5.83
N THR A 40 -9.76 -0.44 -6.59
CA THR A 40 -10.53 -0.45 -7.84
C THR A 40 -9.85 -1.33 -8.90
N LYS A 41 -10.62 -1.93 -9.81
CA LYS A 41 -10.06 -2.75 -10.89
C LYS A 41 -8.95 -2.04 -11.69
N PRO A 42 -9.11 -0.78 -12.13
CA PRO A 42 -8.05 -0.05 -12.81
C PRO A 42 -6.79 0.19 -11.97
N ALA A 43 -6.89 0.19 -10.63
CA ALA A 43 -5.74 0.30 -9.75
C ALA A 43 -4.99 -1.03 -9.63
N LYS A 44 -5.71 -2.16 -9.59
CA LYS A 44 -5.11 -3.51 -9.60
C LYS A 44 -4.29 -3.74 -10.87
N ASP A 45 -4.85 -3.37 -12.03
CA ASP A 45 -4.14 -3.47 -13.31
C ASP A 45 -2.81 -2.69 -13.30
N VAL A 46 -2.77 -1.54 -12.61
CA VAL A 46 -1.53 -0.73 -12.47
C VAL A 46 -0.53 -1.41 -11.54
N PHE A 47 -0.98 -2.06 -10.47
CA PHE A 47 -0.11 -2.79 -9.55
C PHE A 47 0.43 -4.07 -10.19
N ASP A 48 -0.42 -4.84 -10.87
CA ASP A 48 -0.02 -6.05 -11.57
C ASP A 48 1.01 -5.74 -12.67
N ALA A 49 0.80 -4.66 -13.44
CA ALA A 49 1.75 -4.22 -14.47
C ALA A 49 3.07 -3.68 -13.90
N ALA A 50 3.12 -3.37 -12.60
CA ALA A 50 4.31 -2.86 -11.91
C ALA A 50 4.97 -3.91 -11.00
N ASP A 51 4.50 -5.16 -11.03
CA ASP A 51 4.94 -6.24 -10.14
C ASP A 51 4.80 -5.89 -8.64
N ILE A 52 3.74 -5.14 -8.31
CA ILE A 52 3.42 -4.72 -6.93
C ILE A 52 2.33 -5.65 -6.39
N ALA A 53 2.66 -6.41 -5.34
CA ALA A 53 1.67 -7.24 -4.66
C ALA A 53 0.59 -6.37 -3.98
N TRP A 54 -0.66 -6.82 -3.97
CA TRP A 54 -1.73 -6.05 -3.34
C TRP A 54 -2.70 -6.92 -2.55
N VAL A 55 -3.17 -6.39 -1.42
CA VAL A 55 -4.20 -7.00 -0.57
C VAL A 55 -5.22 -5.92 -0.21
N GLU A 56 -6.49 -6.21 -0.46
CA GLU A 56 -7.63 -5.35 -0.12
C GLU A 56 -8.52 -5.97 0.97
N ASN A 57 -9.37 -5.15 1.59
CA ASN A 57 -10.25 -5.56 2.70
C ASN A 57 -9.49 -6.25 3.85
N PHE A 58 -8.23 -5.87 4.07
CA PHE A 58 -7.43 -6.45 5.14
C PHE A 58 -7.99 -6.01 6.50
N PRO A 59 -8.16 -6.94 7.46
CA PRO A 59 -8.79 -6.63 8.74
C PRO A 59 -7.96 -5.60 9.52
N GLU A 60 -8.58 -4.47 9.87
CA GLU A 60 -7.86 -3.33 10.46
C GLU A 60 -7.23 -3.60 11.82
N ASN A 61 -7.86 -4.48 12.60
CA ASN A 61 -7.30 -4.92 13.87
C ASN A 61 -5.96 -5.67 13.69
N MET A 62 -5.61 -6.06 12.46
CA MET A 62 -4.30 -6.59 12.09
C MET A 62 -3.37 -5.56 11.42
N LEU A 63 -3.88 -4.37 11.04
CA LEU A 63 -3.05 -3.30 10.46
C LEU A 63 -2.29 -2.50 11.54
N SER A 64 -2.78 -2.49 12.78
CA SER A 64 -2.10 -1.82 13.89
C SER A 64 -0.95 -2.66 14.45
N ASN A 65 0.28 -2.29 14.06
CA ASN A 65 1.44 -2.11 14.97
C ASN A 65 2.75 -1.63 14.30
N ASN A 66 2.78 -1.24 13.03
CA ASN A 66 4.04 -0.89 12.34
C ASN A 66 4.26 0.60 12.00
N GLU A 67 3.31 1.52 12.24
CA GLU A 67 3.60 2.97 12.10
C GLU A 67 4.45 3.55 13.25
N ASP A 68 4.87 2.75 14.24
CA ASP A 68 5.52 3.22 15.48
C ASP A 68 6.86 2.52 15.83
N ARG A 69 7.64 2.01 14.85
CA ARG A 69 8.94 1.35 15.14
C ARG A 69 10.20 1.83 14.41
N GLU A 70 10.17 2.97 13.71
CA GLU A 70 11.40 3.55 13.13
C GLU A 70 11.96 4.78 13.86
N LYS A 71 11.60 5.03 15.12
CA LYS A 71 12.32 6.01 15.95
C LYS A 71 12.51 5.55 17.39
N LYS A 72 13.59 4.82 17.63
CA LYS A 72 14.57 5.04 18.72
C LYS A 72 15.60 3.91 18.70
N SER A 73 16.57 4.01 17.79
CA SER A 73 17.93 3.57 18.11
C SER A 73 18.68 4.83 18.50
N CYS A 74 18.72 5.13 19.80
CA CYS A 74 19.67 6.04 20.43
C CYS A 74 20.63 5.20 21.25
#